data_AF-A0A836C2P8-F1
#
_entry.id   AF-A0A836C2P8-F1
#
_cell.length_a   1.000
_cell.length_b   1.000
_cell.length_c   1.000
_cell.angle_alpha   90.00
_cell.angle_beta   90.00
_cell.angle_gamma   90.00
#
_symmetry.space_group_name_H-M   'P 1'
#
loop_
_entity.id
_entity.type
_entity.pdbx_description
1 polymer ?
#
loop_
_entity_poly.entity_id
_entity_poly.type
_entity_poly.pdbx_seq_one_letter_code
_entity_poly.pdbx_strand_id
1 'polypeptide(L)' 'MTLKNTRPPPPLKAEDQSEGQHRRAIQALSNGVNNVPYDATLRNVVHEGARQPKLPPRQTQKHPGYIRNESGGFFTS' A
#
# COMPACT_ATOMS: atom_id res chain seq x y z
N MET A 1 -7.24 -18.10 -20.19
CA MET A 1 -6.83 -17.76 -18.81
C MET A 1 -5.89 -18.79 -18.16
N THR A 2 -5.57 -19.92 -18.80
CA THR A 2 -4.87 -21.05 -18.18
C THR A 2 -3.41 -20.76 -17.81
N LEU A 3 -2.65 -20.11 -18.70
CA LEU A 3 -1.22 -19.84 -18.49
C LEU A 3 -0.89 -18.81 -17.39
N LYS A 4 -1.83 -17.91 -17.04
CA LYS A 4 -1.63 -16.90 -15.99
C LYS A 4 -1.82 -17.47 -14.58
N ASN A 5 -2.63 -18.52 -14.46
CA ASN A 5 -2.98 -19.14 -13.18
C ASN A 5 -1.93 -20.16 -12.71
N THR A 6 -1.10 -20.67 -13.61
CA THR A 6 -0.02 -21.62 -13.30
C THR A 6 1.27 -20.93 -12.87
N ARG A 7 1.42 -19.63 -13.13
CA ARG A 7 2.57 -18.83 -12.70
C ARG A 7 2.30 -18.25 -11.31
N PRO A 8 3.28 -18.27 -10.38
CA PRO A 8 3.15 -17.52 -9.13
C PRO A 8 2.90 -16.04 -9.46
N PRO A 9 1.93 -15.39 -8.80
CA PRO A 9 1.67 -13.97 -9.03
C PRO A 9 2.91 -13.17 -8.65
N PRO A 10 3.30 -12.16 -9.45
CA PRO A 10 4.40 -11.28 -9.08
C PRO A 10 4.02 -10.51 -7.80
N PRO A 11 4.98 -10.25 -6.90
CA PRO A 11 4.72 -9.54 -5.64
C PRO A 11 4.33 -8.07 -5.85
N LEU A 12 4.68 -7.51 -7.00
CA LEU A 12 4.50 -6.11 -7.37
C LEU A 12 3.68 -6.02 -8.64
N LYS A 13 2.83 -5.00 -8.72
CA LYS A 13 2.02 -4.73 -9.91
C LYS A 13 2.81 -3.94 -10.94
N ALA A 14 3.50 -2.89 -10.48
CA ALA A 14 4.33 -2.04 -11.33
C ALA A 14 5.43 -1.36 -10.53
N GLU A 15 6.54 -1.09 -11.21
CA GLU A 15 7.64 -0.26 -10.73
C GLU A 15 8.01 0.74 -11.83
N ASP A 16 8.28 1.98 -11.45
CA ASP A 16 8.65 3.05 -12.38
C ASP A 16 10.17 3.07 -12.68
N GLN A 17 10.99 2.71 -11.70
CA GLN A 17 12.43 2.55 -11.84
C GLN A 17 12.92 1.26 -11.18
N SER A 18 14.00 0.71 -11.73
CA SER A 18 14.67 -0.45 -11.12
C SER A 18 15.36 -0.06 -9.81
N GLU A 19 15.42 -0.99 -8.86
CA GLU A 19 16.09 -0.78 -7.58
C GLU A 19 17.57 -0.37 -7.76
N GLY A 20 18.26 -0.98 -8.73
CA GLY A 20 19.67 -0.70 -8.99
C GLY A 20 19.94 0.74 -9.42
N GLN A 21 19.06 1.34 -10.23
CA GLN A 21 19.19 2.73 -10.68
C GLN A 21 18.95 3.70 -9.52
N HIS A 22 17.85 3.50 -8.80
CA HIS A 22 17.52 4.28 -7.61
C HIS A 22 18.67 4.21 -6.57
N ARG A 23 19.18 3.01 -6.27
CA ARG A 23 20.27 2.82 -5.32
C ARG A 23 21.56 3.55 -5.72
N ARG A 24 21.91 3.55 -7.02
CA ARG A 24 23.06 4.30 -7.53
C ARG A 24 22.87 5.81 -7.40
N ALA A 25 21.68 6.32 -7.72
CA ALA A 25 21.36 7.73 -7.58
C ALA A 25 21.42 8.20 -6.11
N ILE A 26 20.89 7.40 -5.17
CA ILE A 26 21.00 7.66 -3.74
C ILE A 26 22.47 7.66 -3.29
N GLN A 27 23.27 6.68 -3.73
CA GLN A 27 24.69 6.64 -3.40
C GLN A 27 25.45 7.88 -3.92
N ALA A 28 25.18 8.30 -5.16
CA ALA A 28 25.79 9.50 -5.73
C ALA A 28 25.41 10.78 -4.95
N LEU A 29 24.14 10.87 -4.51
CA LEU A 29 23.67 11.96 -3.67
C LEU A 29 24.40 11.96 -2.32
N SER A 30 24.50 10.81 -1.65
CA SER A 30 25.20 10.65 -0.39
C SER A 30 26.70 10.98 -0.48
N ASN A 31 27.31 10.74 -1.64
CA ASN A 31 28.71 11.08 -1.90
C ASN A 31 28.94 12.59 -2.15
N GLY A 32 27.88 13.41 -2.14
CA GLY A 32 27.99 14.87 -2.36
C GLY A 32 28.13 15.26 -3.82
N VAL A 33 27.68 14.43 -4.77
CA VAL A 33 27.65 14.80 -6.18
C VAL A 33 26.60 15.91 -6.36
N ASN A 34 27.05 17.12 -6.67
CA ASN A 34 26.22 18.34 -6.70
C ASN A 34 25.14 18.39 -7.79
N ASN A 35 24.99 17.36 -8.62
CA ASN A 35 24.05 17.37 -9.75
C ASN A 35 23.31 16.04 -9.94
N VAL A 36 22.81 15.46 -8.85
CA VAL A 36 21.88 14.32 -8.93
C VAL A 36 20.45 14.86 -9.08
N PRO A 37 19.76 14.60 -10.22
CA PRO A 37 18.39 15.08 -10.42
C PRO A 37 17.42 14.47 -9.41
N TYR A 38 16.41 15.24 -9.01
CA TYR A 38 15.37 14.79 -8.07
C TYR A 38 14.63 13.53 -8.57
N ASP A 39 14.27 13.51 -9.86
CA ASP A 39 13.57 12.37 -10.46
C ASP A 39 14.42 11.09 -10.51
N ALA A 40 15.75 11.22 -10.45
CA ALA A 40 16.65 10.07 -10.40
C ALA A 40 16.73 9.44 -8.99
N THR A 41 16.44 10.22 -7.93
CA THR A 41 16.44 9.73 -6.55
C THR A 41 15.10 9.16 -6.13
N LEU A 42 14.00 9.63 -6.74
CA LEU A 42 12.67 9.07 -6.48
C LEU A 42 12.48 7.70 -7.16
N ARG A 43 11.78 6.81 -6.46
CA ARG A 43 11.31 5.53 -7.00
C ARG A 43 9.92 5.23 -6.46
N ASN A 44 8.97 4.99 -7.35
CA ASN A 44 7.60 4.62 -7.01
C ASN A 44 7.35 3.13 -7.27
N VAL A 45 6.73 2.46 -6.31
CA VAL A 45 6.32 1.05 -6.39
C VAL A 45 4.82 0.96 -6.14
N VAL A 46 4.10 0.28 -7.03
CA VAL A 46 2.64 0.14 -6.98
C VAL A 46 2.26 -1.31 -6.74
N HIS A 47 1.38 -1.53 -5.76
CA HIS A 47 0.78 -2.82 -5.45
C HIS A 47 -0.67 -2.89 -5.96
N GLU A 48 -1.26 -4.09 -5.98
CA GLU A 48 -2.64 -4.29 -6.46
C GLU A 48 -3.69 -3.49 -5.67
N GLY A 49 -3.49 -3.36 -4.36
CA GLY A 49 -4.44 -2.66 -3.48
C GLY A 49 -5.84 -3.28 -3.51
N ALA A 50 -6.82 -2.52 -3.02
CA ALA A 50 -8.23 -2.87 -3.14
C ALA A 50 -8.83 -2.24 -4.40
N ARG A 51 -9.72 -2.97 -5.09
CA ARG A 51 -10.46 -2.45 -6.25
C ARG A 51 -11.47 -1.36 -5.88
N GLN A 52 -11.95 -1.41 -4.63
CA GLN A 52 -12.99 -0.50 -4.15
C GLN A 52 -12.38 0.88 -3.84
N PRO A 53 -13.02 1.98 -4.29
CA PRO A 53 -12.58 3.31 -3.89
C PRO A 53 -12.68 3.47 -2.37
N LYS A 54 -11.85 4.35 -1.79
CA LYS A 54 -11.84 4.60 -0.36
C LYS A 54 -13.15 5.29 0.06
N LEU A 55 -14.00 4.56 0.76
CA LEU A 55 -15.15 5.10 1.47
C LEU A 55 -14.78 5.42 2.93
N PRO A 56 -15.49 6.33 3.61
CA PRO A 56 -15.42 6.45 5.06
C PRO A 56 -15.67 5.09 5.73
N PRO A 57 -15.00 4.80 6.86
CA PRO A 57 -15.19 3.53 7.55
C PRO A 57 -16.66 3.39 7.99
N ARG A 58 -17.26 2.24 7.72
CA ARG A 58 -18.63 1.95 8.18
C ARG A 58 -18.60 1.80 9.70
N GLN A 59 -19.39 2.61 10.40
CA GLN A 59 -19.62 2.41 11.83
C GLN A 59 -20.44 1.12 12.03
N THR A 60 -19.76 0.06 12.46
CA THR A 60 -20.38 -1.25 12.67
C THR A 60 -21.17 -1.33 13.98
N GLN A 61 -20.83 -0.50 14.96
CA GLN A 61 -21.45 -0.47 16.27
C GLN A 61 -21.88 0.95 16.65
N LYS A 62 -23.11 1.06 17.16
CA LYS A 62 -23.61 2.29 17.79
C LYS A 62 -22.97 2.45 19.17
N HIS A 63 -23.06 3.66 19.74
CA HIS A 63 -22.57 3.88 21.10
C HIS A 63 -23.31 2.97 22.10
N PRO A 64 -22.60 2.31 23.05
CA PRO A 64 -23.14 1.24 23.90
C PRO A 64 -24.25 1.68 24.87
N GLY A 65 -24.45 2.99 25.03
CA GLY A 65 -25.59 3.54 25.76
C GLY A 65 -26.94 3.46 25.02
N TYR A 66 -26.93 3.35 23.68
CA TYR A 66 -28.16 3.34 22.87
C TYR A 66 -28.71 1.94 22.60
N ILE A 67 -27.89 0.89 22.69
CA ILE A 67 -28.30 -0.47 22.37
C ILE A 67 -27.56 -1.48 23.25
N ARG A 68 -28.29 -2.49 23.73
CA ARG A 68 -27.79 -3.63 24.50
C ARG A 68 -28.23 -4.92 23.82
N ASN A 69 -27.51 -6.02 24.07
CA ASN A 69 -27.96 -7.34 23.67
C ASN A 69 -29.14 -7.80 24.54
N GLU A 70 -29.74 -8.95 24.21
CA GLU A 70 -30.93 -9.49 24.89
C GLU A 70 -30.73 -9.70 26.40
N SER A 71 -29.49 -9.97 26.82
CA SER A 71 -29.09 -10.13 28.22
C SER A 71 -28.66 -8.82 28.92
N GLY A 72 -28.70 -7.67 28.23
CA GLY A 72 -28.28 -6.36 28.76
C GLY A 72 -26.80 -6.00 28.58
N GLY A 73 -26.02 -6.86 27.91
CA GLY A 73 -24.59 -6.67 27.63
C GLY A 73 -24.31 -5.75 26.44
N PHE A 74 -23.03 -5.39 26.27
CA PHE A 74 -22.55 -4.65 25.10
C PHE A 74 -22.35 -5.57 23.90
N PHE A 75 -22.52 -5.04 22.69
CA PHE A 75 -22.14 -5.75 21.47
C PHE A 75 -20.62 -5.69 21.27
N THR A 76 -19.98 -6.83 21.04
CA THR A 76 -18.55 -6.95 20.75
C THR A 76 -18.33 -7.42 19.31
N SER A 77 -17.17 -7.08 18.75
CA SER A 77 -16.73 -7.47 17.40
C SER A 77 -16.24 -8.90 17.33
#